data_AF-A0A524FSN3-F1
#
_entry.id   AF-A0A524FSN3-F1
#
_cell.length_a   1.000
_cell.length_b   1.000
_cell.length_c   1.000
_cell.angle_alpha   90.00
_cell.angle_beta   90.00
_cell.angle_gamma   90.00
#
_symmetry.space_group_name_H-M   'P 1'
#
loop_
_entity.id
_entity.type
_entity.pdbx_description
1 polymer ?
#
loop_
_entity_poly.entity_id
_entity_poly.type
_entity_poly.pdbx_seq_one_letter_code
_entity_poly.pdbx_strand_id
1 'polypeptide(L)'
;MIAVRKGKTKITIDYSKCGPHGDTDPRECTKCLRQCDRPVFHLHHVIVNGDNPWDPSYWQVTPIYTSQCTRCMRCVEVCPVNAITVSW
;
A
#
# COMPACT_ATOMS: atom_id res chain seq x y z
N MET A 1 4.67 23.56 25.20
CA MET A 1 3.99 22.33 24.73
C MET A 1 5.03 21.45 24.06
N ILE A 2 5.50 20.40 24.73
CA ILE A 2 6.53 19.51 24.19
C ILE A 2 5.86 18.62 23.15
N ALA A 3 6.25 18.77 21.88
CA ALA A 3 5.81 17.87 20.83
C ALA A 3 6.31 16.45 21.15
N VAL A 4 5.43 15.61 21.69
CA VAL A 4 5.69 14.18 21.85
C VAL A 4 6.03 13.64 20.46
N ARG A 5 7.29 13.22 20.25
CA ARG A 5 7.71 12.55 19.02
C ARG A 5 6.91 11.27 18.89
N LYS A 6 5.78 11.33 18.18
CA LYS A 6 5.00 10.14 17.81
C LYS A 6 5.94 9.22 17.02
N GLY A 7 6.03 7.96 17.43
CA GLY A 7 6.88 6.94 16.78
C GLY A 7 6.66 6.86 15.27
N LYS A 8 7.66 6.37 14.52
CA LYS A 8 7.60 6.30 13.05
C LYS A 8 6.44 5.38 12.64
N THR A 9 5.50 5.90 11.87
CA THR A 9 4.37 5.10 11.38
C THR A 9 4.86 3.95 10.52
N LYS A 10 4.49 2.72 10.87
CA LYS A 10 4.74 1.50 10.13
C LYS A 10 3.45 1.09 9.42
N ILE A 11 3.54 0.85 8.11
CA ILE A 11 2.42 0.37 7.29
C ILE A 11 2.91 -0.90 6.60
N THR A 12 2.18 -2.00 6.75
CA THR A 12 2.48 -3.29 6.11
C THR A 12 1.35 -3.65 5.16
N ILE A 13 1.71 -4.22 4.01
CA ILE A 13 0.76 -4.78 3.04
C ILE A 13 1.05 -6.28 2.91
N ASP A 14 0.01 -7.09 3.03
CA ASP A 14 0.05 -8.53 2.79
C ASP A 14 -0.05 -8.81 1.29
N TYR A 15 1.11 -9.08 0.66
CA TYR A 15 1.19 -9.35 -0.78
C TYR A 15 0.68 -10.74 -1.18
N SER A 16 0.35 -11.61 -0.21
CA SER A 16 -0.42 -12.83 -0.49
C SER A 16 -1.90 -12.55 -0.74
N LYS A 17 -2.37 -11.32 -0.49
CA LYS A 17 -3.76 -10.90 -0.69
C LYS A 17 -3.91 -9.79 -1.73
N CYS A 18 -2.94 -8.90 -1.85
CA CYS A 18 -2.96 -7.76 -2.75
C CYS A 18 -1.67 -7.67 -3.58
N GLY A 19 -1.78 -7.71 -4.91
CA GLY A 19 -0.64 -7.63 -5.81
C GLY A 19 -0.24 -8.99 -6.40
N PRO A 20 1.05 -9.22 -6.71
CA PRO A 20 1.51 -10.30 -7.60
C PRO A 20 1.12 -11.72 -7.17
N HIS A 21 0.91 -11.94 -5.87
CA HIS A 21 0.63 -13.26 -5.30
C HIS A 21 -0.71 -13.31 -4.59
N GLY A 22 -1.58 -12.31 -4.79
CA GLY A 22 -2.88 -12.24 -4.16
C GLY A 22 -4.03 -12.21 -5.16
N ASP A 23 -5.24 -12.37 -4.64
CA ASP A 23 -6.46 -12.44 -5.45
C ASP A 23 -6.92 -11.08 -6.03
N THR A 24 -6.26 -9.99 -5.63
CA THR A 24 -6.61 -8.62 -6.05
C THR A 24 -5.46 -7.96 -6.80
N ASP A 25 -5.70 -7.62 -8.07
CA ASP A 25 -4.82 -6.71 -8.83
C ASP A 25 -5.05 -5.26 -8.35
N PRO A 26 -4.03 -4.59 -7.78
CA PRO A 26 -4.18 -3.24 -7.26
C PRO A 26 -4.35 -2.17 -8.36
N ARG A 27 -4.03 -2.46 -9.63
CA ARG A 27 -4.34 -1.56 -10.76
C ARG A 27 -5.83 -1.34 -10.94
N GLU A 28 -6.61 -2.40 -10.75
CA GLU A 28 -8.07 -2.37 -10.89
C GLU A 28 -8.72 -1.85 -9.60
N CYS A 29 -8.19 -2.23 -8.44
CA CYS A 29 -8.79 -1.88 -7.15
C CYS A 29 -8.60 -0.40 -6.77
N THR A 30 -7.35 0.07 -6.68
CA THR A 30 -6.93 1.46 -6.34
C THR A 30 -7.54 2.12 -5.08
N LYS A 31 -8.35 1.43 -4.25
CA LYS A 31 -9.09 2.07 -3.15
C LYS A 31 -8.19 2.74 -2.11
N CYS A 32 -7.08 2.12 -1.73
CA CYS A 32 -6.12 2.70 -0.78
C CYS A 32 -5.43 3.95 -1.33
N LEU A 33 -5.21 4.03 -2.64
CA LEU A 33 -4.64 5.21 -3.32
C LEU A 33 -5.67 6.34 -3.36
N ARG A 34 -6.89 6.05 -3.82
CA ARG A 34 -7.95 7.06 -3.98
C ARG A 34 -8.43 7.65 -2.65
N GLN A 35 -8.49 6.84 -1.59
CA GLN A 35 -8.97 7.29 -0.29
C GLN A 35 -7.91 8.05 0.52
N CYS A 36 -6.62 7.90 0.19
CA CYS A 36 -5.56 8.55 0.94
C CYS A 36 -5.34 9.97 0.42
N ASP A 37 -5.77 10.97 1.19
CA ASP A 37 -5.54 12.39 0.88
C ASP A 37 -4.05 12.81 1.01
N ARG A 38 -3.16 11.84 1.22
CA ARG A 38 -1.71 12.01 1.39
C ARG A 38 -1.01 11.08 0.40
N PRO A 39 0.19 11.44 -0.09
CA PRO A 39 0.90 10.63 -1.06
C PRO A 39 1.57 9.41 -0.41
N VAL A 40 0.89 8.66 0.47
CA VAL A 40 1.49 7.56 1.24
C VAL A 40 1.81 6.36 0.35
N PHE A 41 0.91 6.03 -0.57
CA PHE A 41 0.93 4.83 -1.38
C PHE A 41 1.41 5.11 -2.80
N HIS A 42 2.22 4.21 -3.35
CA HIS A 42 2.69 4.23 -4.73
C HIS A 42 2.28 2.93 -5.41
N LEU A 43 1.59 3.01 -6.54
CA LEU A 43 1.27 1.88 -7.41
C LEU A 43 2.37 1.72 -8.45
N HIS A 44 3.04 0.58 -8.48
CA HIS A 44 4.14 0.32 -9.41
C HIS A 44 4.12 -1.13 -9.90
N HIS A 45 4.70 -1.35 -11.06
CA HIS A 45 4.95 -2.69 -11.56
C HIS A 45 6.06 -3.37 -10.76
N VAL A 46 6.06 -4.70 -10.76
CA VAL A 46 7.15 -5.52 -10.23
C VAL A 46 7.48 -6.63 -11.20
N ILE A 47 8.77 -6.93 -11.31
CA ILE A 47 9.25 -8.04 -12.12
C ILE A 47 9.24 -9.28 -11.24
N VAL A 48 8.34 -10.21 -11.54
CA VAL A 48 8.31 -11.54 -10.92
C VAL A 48 9.12 -12.51 -11.80
N ASN A 49 9.66 -13.57 -11.22
CA ASN A 49 10.46 -14.53 -11.97
C ASN A 49 9.68 -15.09 -13.17
N GLY A 50 10.26 -14.96 -14.37
CA GLY A 50 9.63 -15.34 -15.64
C GLY A 50 8.77 -14.26 -16.30
N ASP A 51 8.65 -13.07 -15.70
CA ASP A 51 7.94 -11.94 -16.30
C ASP A 51 8.79 -11.21 -17.35
N ASN A 52 8.13 -10.58 -18.32
CA ASN A 52 8.79 -9.81 -19.37
C ASN A 52 9.19 -8.42 -18.84
N PRO A 53 10.48 -8.05 -18.78
CA PRO A 53 10.90 -6.75 -18.28
C PRO A 53 10.35 -5.56 -19.09
N TRP A 54 9.99 -5.78 -20.36
CA TRP A 54 9.45 -4.74 -21.25
C TRP A 54 7.93 -4.61 -21.17
N ASP A 55 7.25 -5.64 -20.64
CA ASP A 55 5.79 -5.65 -20.45
C ASP A 55 5.45 -6.35 -19.12
N PRO A 56 5.64 -5.66 -17.98
CA PRO A 56 5.44 -6.27 -16.67
C PRO A 56 3.96 -6.57 -16.40
N SER A 57 3.67 -7.84 -16.15
CA SER A 57 2.31 -8.32 -15.93
C SER A 57 1.80 -7.95 -14.54
N TYR A 58 2.71 -7.85 -13.57
CA TYR A 58 2.38 -7.76 -12.15
C TYR A 58 2.56 -6.37 -11.57
N TRP A 59 1.63 -6.00 -10.69
CA TRP A 59 1.58 -4.69 -10.05
C TRP A 59 1.35 -4.82 -8.56
N GLN A 60 1.93 -3.90 -7.80
CA GLN A 60 1.76 -3.83 -6.36
C GLN A 60 1.65 -2.38 -5.89
N VAL A 61 1.05 -2.21 -4.71
CA VAL A 61 1.06 -0.94 -4.00
C VAL A 61 2.06 -1.03 -2.87
N THR A 62 2.92 -0.01 -2.72
CA THR A 62 3.90 0.09 -1.63
C THR A 62 3.70 1.41 -0.87
N PRO A 63 3.69 1.39 0.48
CA PRO A 63 3.60 2.62 1.28
C PRO A 63 4.97 3.30 1.38
N ILE A 64 5.34 4.11 0.39
CA ILE A 64 6.67 4.75 0.30
C ILE A 64 6.79 5.94 1.26
N TYR A 65 5.75 6.77 1.40
CA TYR A 65 5.82 8.02 2.16
C TYR A 65 5.09 7.93 3.50
N THR A 66 5.45 6.93 4.32
CA THR A 66 4.79 6.67 5.61
C THR A 66 4.87 7.82 6.62
N SER A 67 5.84 8.73 6.47
CA SER A 67 5.94 9.97 7.25
C SER A 67 4.77 10.92 7.02
N GLN A 68 4.13 10.86 5.86
CA GLN A 68 2.98 11.70 5.51
C GLN A 68 1.66 11.13 6.04
N CYS A 69 1.67 9.92 6.57
CA CYS A 69 0.47 9.26 7.10
C CYS A 69 -0.05 9.98 8.35
N THR A 70 -1.31 10.40 8.31
CA THR A 70 -2.02 11.04 9.43
C THR A 70 -2.69 10.05 10.37
N ARG A 71 -2.58 8.74 10.11
CA ARG A 71 -3.20 7.66 10.89
C ARG A 71 -4.73 7.74 10.93
N CYS A 72 -5.34 8.18 9.84
CA CYS A 72 -6.81 8.22 9.71
C CYS A 72 -7.47 6.84 9.52
N MET A 73 -6.67 5.76 9.36
CA MET A 73 -7.11 4.36 9.22
C MET A 73 -8.00 4.03 8.00
N ARG A 74 -8.44 5.02 7.23
CA ARG A 74 -9.29 4.82 6.04
C ARG A 74 -8.75 3.80 5.04
N CYS A 75 -7.43 3.70 4.85
CA CYS A 75 -6.85 2.71 3.94
C CYS A 75 -7.08 1.26 4.40
N VAL A 76 -7.14 1.02 5.71
CA VAL A 76 -7.46 -0.29 6.29
C VAL A 76 -8.94 -0.60 6.08
N GLU A 77 -9.82 0.36 6.37
CA GLU A 77 -11.27 0.22 6.27
C GLU A 77 -11.77 -0.08 4.85
N VAL A 78 -11.20 0.58 3.84
CA VAL A 78 -11.65 0.42 2.45
C VAL A 78 -11.02 -0.77 1.71
N CYS A 79 -10.05 -1.45 2.32
CA CYS A 79 -9.33 -2.54 1.67
C CYS A 79 -10.23 -3.79 1.57
N PRO A 80 -10.63 -4.23 0.36
CA PRO A 80 -11.61 -5.31 0.21
C PRO A 80 -11.08 -6.68 0.66
N VAL A 81 -9.76 -6.84 0.66
CA VAL A 81 -9.06 -8.09 1.04
C VAL A 81 -8.36 -7.99 2.39
N ASN A 82 -8.57 -6.91 3.15
CA ASN A 82 -7.96 -6.70 4.47
C ASN A 82 -6.43 -6.93 4.47
N ALA A 83 -5.74 -6.39 3.45
CA ALA A 83 -4.30 -6.58 3.26
C ALA A 83 -3.44 -5.54 4.01
N ILE A 84 -4.03 -4.45 4.52
CA ILE A 84 -3.27 -3.30 5.04
C ILE A 84 -3.33 -3.26 6.56
N THR A 85 -2.17 -3.11 7.22
CA THR A 85 -2.04 -2.91 8.66
C THR A 85 -1.22 -1.64 8.95
N VAL A 86 -1.64 -0.85 9.94
CA VAL A 86 -0.97 0.39 10.37
C VAL A 86 -0.63 0.31 11.86
N SER A 87 0.61 0.60 12.24
CA SER A 87 1.11 0.65 13.64
C SER A 87 2.13 1.78 13.85
N TRP A 88 2.50 2.11 15.10
CA TRP A 88 3.43 3.21 15.43
C TRP A 88 4.10 3.03 16.80
#